data_AF-A0A1G8ZG98-F1
#
_entry.id   AF-A0A1G8ZG98-F1
#
_cell.length_a   1.000
_cell.length_b   1.000
_cell.length_c   1.000
_cell.angle_alpha   90.00
_cell.angle_beta   90.00
_cell.angle_gamma   90.00
#
_symmetry.space_group_name_H-M   'P 1'
#
loop_
_entity.id
_entity.type
_entity.pdbx_description
1 polymer ?
#
loop_
_entity_poly.entity_id
_entity_poly.type
_entity_poly.pdbx_seq_one_letter_code
_entity_poly.pdbx_strand_id
1 'polypeptide(L)'
;MIKALLIAPYPGLAETVKQLRQQENELYINIGIGNLEEGVKLARQAEKDGYDLIISRGGTATLIQEEVSLPVVHIDVTGYDMLRVFTLVRGMETGVALVGFPNISQGAATICNILEFDVKMITIQSSEEVKGHLEALKETGYTLVMGDVVTVQAAEQVGLRGILITSGKEAVLTAFEEAKRIYSLFNKIKKQTAHIIGAFQSLPLPVVILDKAGNHIEQNRFYTEEIPNSQLIESEAAQALIDKVGKKQTTDWRTIESNGKTYILQAFPIEQNSSLIGTVIRPTYLNETTSHAINVKSKPPHVPIIGESTMAENLRNSIRSYAKMADSIWIYGEEGTGKETVAQAIHFERYGQEAPIIAIKGDRVTEDDLRLLETKSAYTNFHKGTLLLQNVTRLAPAAQTLLIQLIRQKPEDAKVISVSDFDETGETLNRELYELLAETTLHLQPLRERKQDIAAFVHYFLADFHANQGSETLGIKTEALEQLQQFDWPGNMNQLKQAVRELSVRTTGYYVDPEVVKGIINSRTSYVNAANSPVISIKGTMADMEQEIMKRVLAEEGMNQSKAAKRLGINRSTLWRKLNH
;
A
#
# COMPACT_ATOMS: atom_id res chain seq x y z
N MET A 1 -33.74 -23.15 -4.32
CA MET A 1 -34.57 -23.18 -3.10
C MET A 1 -33.62 -23.29 -1.92
N ILE A 2 -33.94 -22.58 -0.84
CA ILE A 2 -33.18 -22.59 0.42
C ILE A 2 -33.48 -23.90 1.13
N LYS A 3 -32.46 -24.71 1.41
CA LYS A 3 -32.61 -26.02 2.05
C LYS A 3 -32.63 -25.85 3.56
N ALA A 4 -33.81 -25.87 4.18
CA ALA A 4 -33.99 -25.67 5.60
C ALA A 4 -34.37 -26.97 6.32
N LEU A 5 -33.81 -27.20 7.51
CA LEU A 5 -34.30 -28.24 8.42
C LEU A 5 -35.09 -27.56 9.55
N LEU A 6 -36.37 -27.88 9.66
CA LEU A 6 -37.16 -27.52 10.81
C LEU A 6 -37.10 -28.64 11.85
N ILE A 7 -36.64 -28.32 13.05
CA ILE A 7 -36.58 -29.25 14.19
C ILE A 7 -37.69 -28.86 15.16
N ALA A 8 -38.74 -29.68 15.19
CA ALA A 8 -39.89 -29.47 16.04
C ALA A 8 -39.66 -30.14 17.41
N PRO A 9 -39.71 -29.39 18.53
CA PRO A 9 -39.57 -29.97 19.88
C PRO A 9 -40.75 -30.86 20.28
N TYR A 10 -41.87 -30.77 19.55
CA TYR A 10 -43.09 -31.55 19.80
C TYR A 10 -43.84 -31.82 18.48
N PRO A 11 -44.64 -32.90 18.41
CA PRO A 11 -45.29 -33.32 17.15
C PRO A 11 -46.26 -32.30 16.55
N GLY A 12 -46.99 -31.53 17.38
CA GLY A 12 -47.97 -30.54 16.90
C GLY A 12 -47.36 -29.43 16.03
N LEU A 13 -46.13 -29.01 16.33
CA LEU A 13 -45.41 -28.04 15.49
C LEU A 13 -45.02 -28.67 14.15
N ALA A 14 -44.55 -29.93 14.16
CA ALA A 14 -44.22 -30.65 12.93
C ALA A 14 -45.42 -30.76 11.99
N GLU A 15 -46.62 -31.06 12.50
CA GLU A 15 -47.85 -31.11 11.69
C GLU A 15 -48.24 -29.74 11.14
N THR A 16 -48.12 -28.68 11.95
CA THR A 16 -48.40 -27.31 11.51
C THR A 16 -47.49 -26.92 10.34
N VAL A 17 -46.20 -27.26 10.44
CA VAL A 17 -45.20 -27.02 9.39
C VAL A 17 -45.46 -27.87 8.15
N LYS A 18 -45.85 -29.15 8.30
CA LYS A 18 -46.22 -30.02 7.17
C LYS A 18 -47.35 -29.43 6.33
N GLN A 19 -48.32 -28.76 6.95
CA GLN A 19 -49.40 -28.07 6.25
C GLN A 19 -48.90 -26.82 5.52
N LEU A 20 -48.12 -25.98 6.22
CA LEU A 20 -47.69 -24.69 5.70
C LEU A 20 -46.61 -24.80 4.61
N ARG A 21 -45.72 -25.80 4.68
CA ARG A 21 -44.64 -25.96 3.68
C ARG A 21 -45.14 -26.17 2.25
N GLN A 22 -46.39 -26.60 2.06
CA GLN A 22 -46.98 -26.76 0.73
C GLN A 22 -47.25 -25.43 0.03
N GLN A 23 -47.34 -24.34 0.80
CA GLN A 23 -47.59 -22.99 0.32
C GLN A 23 -46.29 -22.19 0.12
N GLU A 24 -45.14 -22.77 0.47
CA GLU A 24 -43.83 -22.13 0.35
C GLU A 24 -43.13 -22.51 -0.95
N ASN A 25 -42.70 -21.50 -1.70
CA ASN A 25 -42.05 -21.69 -3.00
C ASN A 25 -40.52 -21.52 -2.95
N GLU A 26 -40.01 -20.86 -1.92
CA GLU A 26 -38.59 -20.50 -1.82
C GLU A 26 -37.80 -21.39 -0.86
N LEU A 27 -38.46 -21.92 0.17
CA LEU A 27 -37.90 -22.78 1.20
C LEU A 27 -38.24 -24.25 0.91
N TYR A 28 -37.22 -25.09 0.81
CA TYR A 28 -37.36 -26.54 0.85
C TYR A 28 -37.19 -27.02 2.29
N ILE A 29 -38.30 -27.39 2.95
CA ILE A 29 -38.34 -27.65 4.39
C ILE A 29 -38.44 -29.16 4.67
N ASN A 30 -37.36 -29.72 5.20
CA ASN A 30 -37.39 -31.02 5.88
C ASN A 30 -37.81 -30.81 7.34
N ILE A 31 -38.43 -31.84 7.94
CA ILE A 31 -38.96 -31.76 9.30
C ILE A 31 -38.39 -32.91 10.11
N GLY A 32 -37.67 -32.58 11.18
CA GLY A 32 -37.25 -33.50 12.23
C GLY A 32 -38.04 -33.23 13.50
N ILE A 33 -38.25 -34.27 14.31
CA ILE A 33 -38.82 -34.13 15.66
C ILE A 33 -37.72 -34.48 16.65
N GLY A 34 -37.44 -33.56 17.58
CA GLY A 34 -36.40 -33.75 18.59
C GLY A 34 -36.40 -32.56 19.55
N ASN A 35 -36.38 -32.85 20.86
CA ASN A 35 -36.33 -31.85 21.91
C ASN A 35 -34.93 -31.79 22.53
N LEU A 36 -34.45 -30.59 22.85
CA LEU A 36 -33.15 -30.34 23.48
C LEU A 36 -32.01 -31.09 22.76
N GLU A 37 -31.30 -32.00 23.44
CA GLU A 37 -30.17 -32.74 22.88
C GLU A 37 -30.51 -33.58 21.64
N GLU A 38 -31.73 -34.12 21.56
CA GLU A 38 -32.16 -34.85 20.36
C GLU A 38 -32.24 -33.92 19.15
N GLY A 39 -32.66 -32.67 19.37
CA GLY A 39 -32.65 -31.63 18.35
C GLY A 39 -31.23 -31.25 17.93
N VAL A 40 -30.29 -31.14 18.87
CA VAL A 40 -28.87 -30.86 18.58
C VAL A 40 -28.25 -31.98 17.72
N LYS A 41 -28.57 -33.25 18.00
CA LYS A 41 -28.09 -34.39 17.18
C LYS A 41 -28.56 -34.27 15.73
N LEU A 42 -29.83 -33.94 15.52
CA LEU A 42 -30.39 -33.71 14.18
C LEU A 42 -29.75 -32.51 13.48
N ALA A 43 -29.50 -31.42 14.23
CA ALA A 43 -28.88 -30.21 13.70
C ALA A 43 -27.44 -30.44 13.23
N ARG A 44 -26.61 -31.15 14.01
CA ARG A 44 -25.24 -31.51 13.63
C ARG A 44 -25.21 -32.40 12.38
N GLN A 45 -26.20 -33.28 12.21
CA GLN A 45 -26.32 -34.07 10.99
C GLN A 45 -26.71 -33.20 9.79
N ALA A 46 -27.63 -32.26 9.98
CA ALA A 46 -28.06 -31.33 8.93
C ALA A 46 -26.90 -30.46 8.40
N GLU A 47 -26.01 -30.02 9.28
CA GLU A 47 -24.81 -29.28 8.88
C GLU A 47 -23.91 -30.10 7.93
N LYS A 48 -23.71 -31.39 8.23
CA LYS A 48 -22.96 -32.32 7.37
C LYS A 48 -23.68 -32.61 6.06
N ASP A 49 -25.01 -32.66 6.09
CA ASP A 49 -25.87 -32.92 4.92
C ASP A 49 -26.05 -31.68 4.02
N GLY A 50 -25.35 -30.58 4.33
CA GLY A 50 -25.33 -29.36 3.52
C GLY A 50 -26.65 -28.60 3.53
N TYR A 51 -27.33 -28.53 4.68
CA TYR A 51 -28.45 -27.61 4.87
C TYR A 51 -27.98 -26.16 4.96
N ASP A 52 -28.83 -25.22 4.53
CA ASP A 52 -28.52 -23.79 4.50
C ASP A 52 -28.82 -23.11 5.84
N LEU A 53 -29.86 -23.56 6.55
CA LEU A 53 -30.31 -23.00 7.82
C LEU A 53 -31.15 -24.00 8.62
N ILE A 54 -31.32 -23.72 9.91
CA ILE A 54 -32.16 -24.49 10.82
C ILE A 54 -33.27 -23.60 11.37
N ILE A 55 -34.48 -24.14 11.50
CA ILE A 55 -35.61 -23.47 12.15
C ILE A 55 -36.01 -24.32 13.36
N SER A 56 -36.12 -23.73 14.54
CA SER A 56 -36.51 -24.45 15.76
C SER A 56 -37.24 -23.51 16.73
N ARG A 57 -37.61 -24.00 17.92
CA ARG A 57 -38.40 -23.25 18.89
C ARG A 57 -37.85 -23.37 20.31
N GLY A 58 -37.83 -22.25 21.03
CA GLY A 58 -37.52 -22.18 22.46
C GLY A 58 -36.13 -22.72 22.80
N GLY A 59 -35.99 -23.37 23.96
CA GLY A 59 -34.69 -23.87 24.43
C GLY A 59 -33.98 -24.83 23.47
N THR A 60 -34.72 -25.57 22.62
CA THR A 60 -34.10 -26.41 21.58
C THR A 60 -33.39 -25.56 20.52
N ALA A 61 -33.95 -24.42 20.13
CA ALA A 61 -33.30 -23.52 19.16
C ALA A 61 -32.04 -22.87 19.74
N THR A 62 -32.09 -22.44 21.01
CA THR A 62 -30.93 -21.88 21.71
C THR A 62 -29.79 -22.88 21.78
N LEU A 63 -30.06 -24.12 22.20
CA LEU A 63 -29.04 -25.17 22.28
C LEU A 63 -28.46 -25.53 20.90
N ILE A 64 -29.29 -25.54 19.85
CA ILE A 64 -28.78 -25.78 18.50
C ILE A 64 -27.82 -24.67 18.08
N GLN A 65 -28.18 -23.40 18.34
CA GLN A 65 -27.39 -22.24 17.92
C GLN A 65 -25.98 -22.19 18.53
N GLU A 66 -25.81 -22.74 19.73
CA GLU A 66 -24.49 -22.84 20.39
C GLU A 66 -23.61 -23.95 19.80
N GLU A 67 -24.20 -24.89 19.07
CA GLU A 67 -23.58 -26.17 18.71
C GLU A 67 -23.35 -26.37 17.19
N VAL A 68 -23.89 -25.48 16.34
CA VAL A 68 -23.72 -25.54 14.88
C VAL A 68 -23.29 -24.19 14.30
N SER A 69 -22.63 -24.21 13.15
CA SER A 69 -22.23 -23.00 12.41
C SER A 69 -23.31 -22.48 11.44
N LEU A 70 -24.37 -23.28 11.22
CA LEU A 70 -25.51 -22.86 10.42
C LEU A 70 -26.33 -21.78 11.13
N PRO A 71 -26.91 -20.82 10.39
CA PRO A 71 -27.85 -19.86 10.96
C PRO A 71 -29.10 -20.57 11.49
N VAL A 72 -29.48 -20.24 12.72
CA VAL A 72 -30.67 -20.78 13.41
C VAL A 72 -31.73 -19.70 13.52
N VAL A 73 -32.94 -20.01 13.04
CA VAL A 73 -34.11 -19.14 13.15
C VAL A 73 -35.04 -19.65 14.24
N HIS A 74 -35.41 -18.73 15.13
CA HIS A 74 -36.28 -19.01 16.26
C HIS A 74 -37.75 -18.81 15.86
N ILE A 75 -38.59 -19.79 16.22
CA ILE A 75 -40.04 -19.64 16.24
C ILE A 75 -40.41 -19.11 17.61
N ASP A 76 -40.61 -17.81 17.69
CA ASP A 76 -40.99 -17.15 18.94
C ASP A 76 -42.45 -17.41 19.30
N VAL A 77 -42.73 -17.39 20.60
CA VAL A 77 -44.10 -17.48 21.10
C VAL A 77 -44.76 -16.13 20.96
N THR A 78 -45.91 -16.10 20.30
CA THR A 78 -46.66 -14.87 20.02
C THR A 78 -47.80 -14.67 21.03
N GLY A 79 -48.35 -13.45 21.08
CA GLY A 79 -49.55 -13.18 21.88
C GLY A 79 -50.75 -14.03 21.45
N TYR A 80 -50.87 -14.38 20.16
CA TYR A 80 -51.93 -15.26 19.66
C TYR A 80 -51.83 -16.68 20.22
N ASP A 81 -50.61 -17.17 20.44
CA ASP A 81 -50.37 -18.47 21.06
C ASP A 81 -50.89 -18.49 22.49
N MET A 82 -50.62 -17.42 23.24
CA MET A 82 -51.14 -17.24 24.60
C MET A 82 -52.67 -17.17 24.62
N LEU A 83 -53.28 -16.38 23.72
CA LEU A 83 -54.74 -16.30 23.62
C LEU A 83 -55.40 -17.65 23.34
N ARG A 84 -54.81 -18.46 22.45
CA ARG A 84 -55.31 -19.80 22.14
C ARG A 84 -55.26 -20.71 23.36
N VAL A 85 -54.12 -20.71 24.07
CA VAL A 85 -53.94 -21.52 25.28
C VAL A 85 -54.86 -21.06 26.41
N PHE A 86 -55.00 -19.76 26.65
CA PHE A 86 -55.93 -19.24 27.67
C PHE A 86 -57.39 -19.53 27.34
N THR A 87 -57.76 -19.55 26.05
CA THR A 87 -59.11 -19.95 25.63
C THR A 87 -59.40 -21.42 25.96
N LEU A 88 -58.41 -22.31 25.92
CA LEU A 88 -58.58 -23.73 26.26
C LEU A 88 -58.86 -23.96 27.75
N VAL A 89 -58.41 -23.04 28.62
CA VAL A 89 -58.60 -23.12 30.08
C VAL A 89 -59.73 -22.23 30.59
N ARG A 90 -60.41 -21.50 29.70
CA ARG A 90 -61.51 -20.59 30.05
C ARG A 90 -62.69 -21.40 30.60
N GLY A 91 -63.14 -21.05 31.82
CA GLY A 91 -64.25 -21.73 32.51
C GLY A 91 -63.81 -22.83 33.49
N MET A 92 -62.51 -22.99 33.73
CA MET A 92 -62.00 -23.81 34.83
C MET A 92 -61.97 -22.98 36.12
N GLU A 93 -62.65 -23.45 37.17
CA GLU A 93 -62.98 -22.62 38.33
C GLU A 93 -61.82 -22.36 39.31
N THR A 94 -60.74 -23.17 39.33
CA THR A 94 -59.50 -22.87 40.08
C THR A 94 -58.34 -23.81 39.69
N GLY A 95 -57.10 -23.36 39.90
CA GLY A 95 -55.91 -24.23 39.93
C GLY A 95 -55.08 -24.29 38.64
N VAL A 96 -55.00 -23.19 37.88
CA VAL A 96 -54.17 -23.08 36.67
C VAL A 96 -52.93 -22.21 36.93
N ALA A 97 -51.75 -22.74 36.62
CA ALA A 97 -50.49 -22.00 36.67
C ALA A 97 -49.80 -22.01 35.30
N LEU A 98 -49.10 -20.93 34.96
CA LEU A 98 -48.19 -20.86 33.83
C LEU A 98 -46.76 -20.78 34.37
N VAL A 99 -45.92 -21.72 33.96
CA VAL A 99 -44.51 -21.80 34.33
C VAL A 99 -43.69 -21.64 33.06
N GLY A 100 -42.81 -20.64 33.00
CA GLY A 100 -41.99 -20.40 31.82
C GLY A 100 -40.90 -19.36 32.03
N PHE A 101 -39.96 -19.31 31.08
CA PHE A 101 -38.87 -18.34 31.07
C PHE A 101 -39.38 -16.89 30.85
N PRO A 102 -38.57 -15.85 31.14
CA PRO A 102 -39.01 -14.45 31.08
C PRO A 102 -39.62 -14.02 29.74
N ASN A 103 -39.12 -14.58 28.63
CA ASN A 103 -39.62 -14.33 27.27
C ASN A 103 -41.07 -14.79 27.05
N ILE A 104 -41.56 -15.72 27.88
CA ILE A 104 -42.92 -16.27 27.83
C ILE A 104 -43.77 -15.66 28.96
N SER A 105 -43.25 -15.61 30.19
CA SER A 105 -44.03 -15.24 31.37
C SER A 105 -44.43 -13.76 31.43
N GLN A 106 -43.58 -12.84 30.97
CA GLN A 106 -43.87 -11.40 31.03
C GLN A 106 -45.01 -11.01 30.06
N GLY A 107 -44.94 -11.46 28.81
CA GLY A 107 -46.01 -11.21 27.83
C GLY A 107 -47.33 -11.88 28.22
N ALA A 108 -47.25 -13.09 28.78
CA ALA A 108 -48.42 -13.80 29.30
C ALA A 108 -49.09 -13.04 30.47
N ALA A 109 -48.30 -12.50 31.40
CA ALA A 109 -48.83 -11.71 32.53
C ALA A 109 -49.59 -10.46 32.06
N THR A 110 -49.09 -9.75 31.04
CA THR A 110 -49.81 -8.61 30.47
C THR A 110 -51.15 -9.02 29.87
N ILE A 111 -51.20 -10.12 29.12
CA ILE A 111 -52.44 -10.63 28.52
C ILE A 111 -53.44 -11.09 29.59
N CYS A 112 -52.98 -11.80 30.63
CA CYS A 112 -53.82 -12.22 31.74
C CYS A 112 -54.44 -11.04 32.49
N ASN A 113 -53.66 -9.98 32.73
CA ASN A 113 -54.16 -8.77 33.39
C ASN A 113 -55.24 -8.06 32.55
N ILE A 114 -55.06 -7.99 31.22
CA ILE A 114 -56.00 -7.31 30.31
C ILE A 114 -57.32 -8.10 30.18
N LEU A 115 -57.25 -9.43 30.13
CA LEU A 115 -58.40 -10.30 29.87
C LEU A 115 -59.00 -10.93 31.13
N GLU A 116 -58.51 -10.53 32.31
CA GLU A 116 -58.95 -11.00 33.63
C GLU A 116 -58.92 -12.55 33.76
N PHE A 117 -57.89 -13.18 33.20
CA PHE A 117 -57.67 -14.62 33.37
C PHE A 117 -57.04 -14.92 34.74
N ASP A 118 -57.67 -15.80 35.53
CA ASP A 118 -57.13 -16.28 36.81
C ASP A 118 -56.07 -17.39 36.59
N VAL A 119 -54.86 -16.96 36.24
CA VAL A 119 -53.70 -17.85 36.00
C VAL A 119 -52.52 -17.37 36.82
N LYS A 120 -51.98 -18.24 37.68
CA LYS A 120 -50.76 -17.94 38.46
C LYS A 120 -49.52 -17.98 37.56
N MET A 121 -48.77 -16.89 37.53
CA MET A 121 -47.52 -16.79 36.75
C MET A 121 -46.31 -17.17 37.61
N ILE A 122 -45.48 -18.10 37.11
CA ILE A 122 -44.17 -18.43 37.69
C ILE A 122 -43.12 -18.24 36.61
N THR A 123 -42.14 -17.38 36.89
CA THR A 123 -41.00 -17.16 36.01
C THR A 123 -39.82 -17.96 36.51
N ILE A 124 -39.23 -18.78 35.64
CA ILE A 124 -38.04 -19.59 35.92
C ILE A 124 -36.83 -19.05 35.17
N GLN A 125 -35.64 -19.19 35.73
CA GLN A 125 -34.38 -18.83 35.05
C GLN A 125 -33.63 -20.06 34.54
N SER A 126 -33.89 -21.23 35.11
CA SER A 126 -33.26 -22.50 34.73
C SER A 126 -34.26 -23.65 34.67
N SER A 127 -33.95 -24.70 33.91
CA SER A 127 -34.75 -25.92 33.87
C SER A 127 -34.71 -26.71 35.18
N GLU A 128 -33.69 -26.49 36.04
CA GLU A 128 -33.54 -27.14 37.33
C GLU A 128 -34.57 -26.64 38.37
N GLU A 129 -34.96 -25.37 38.29
CA GLU A 129 -35.98 -24.75 39.16
C GLU A 129 -37.39 -25.30 38.92
N VAL A 130 -37.64 -25.84 37.73
CA VAL A 130 -38.98 -26.27 37.28
C VAL A 130 -39.59 -27.26 38.27
N LYS A 131 -38.85 -28.30 38.67
CA LYS A 131 -39.38 -29.36 39.51
C LYS A 131 -39.83 -28.86 40.88
N GLY A 132 -39.02 -28.03 41.54
CA GLY A 132 -39.35 -27.46 42.85
C GLY A 132 -40.59 -26.58 42.81
N HIS A 133 -40.75 -25.77 41.76
CA HIS A 133 -41.95 -24.96 41.59
C HIS A 133 -43.21 -25.78 41.31
N LEU A 134 -43.10 -26.88 40.56
CA LEU A 134 -44.23 -27.78 40.29
C LEU A 134 -44.69 -28.54 41.54
N GLU A 135 -43.75 -28.99 42.38
CA GLU A 135 -44.08 -29.63 43.67
C GLU A 135 -44.82 -28.66 44.60
N ALA A 136 -44.34 -27.41 44.71
CA ALA A 136 -45.02 -26.37 45.49
C ALA A 136 -46.42 -26.02 44.94
N LEU A 137 -46.60 -26.04 43.61
CA LEU A 137 -47.90 -25.83 42.97
C LEU A 137 -48.89 -26.96 43.31
N LYS A 138 -48.42 -28.21 43.34
CA LYS A 138 -49.24 -29.36 43.72
C LYS A 138 -49.69 -29.29 45.18
N GLU A 139 -48.79 -28.93 46.10
CA GLU A 139 -49.12 -28.76 47.52
C GLU A 139 -50.13 -27.64 47.76
N THR A 140 -50.10 -26.59 46.93
CA THR A 140 -51.02 -25.45 47.01
C THR A 140 -52.36 -25.68 46.29
N GLY A 141 -52.59 -26.88 45.72
CA GLY A 141 -53.87 -27.28 45.15
C GLY A 141 -54.06 -26.96 43.65
N TYR A 142 -52.99 -26.57 42.94
CA TYR A 142 -53.05 -26.42 41.48
C TYR A 142 -53.14 -27.80 40.82
N THR A 143 -53.96 -27.92 39.77
CA THR A 143 -54.17 -29.18 39.05
C THR A 143 -53.68 -29.13 37.61
N LEU A 144 -53.47 -27.91 37.08
CA LEU A 144 -53.14 -27.65 35.68
C LEU A 144 -51.94 -26.72 35.56
N VAL A 145 -50.98 -27.10 34.73
CA VAL A 145 -49.79 -26.30 34.42
C VAL A 145 -49.65 -26.06 32.93
N MET A 146 -49.45 -24.80 32.55
CA MET A 146 -49.14 -24.38 31.19
C MET A 146 -47.66 -24.05 31.07
N GLY A 147 -47.02 -24.50 29.99
CA GLY A 147 -45.60 -24.22 29.80
C GLY A 147 -45.05 -24.74 28.49
N ASP A 148 -43.72 -24.82 28.42
CA ASP A 148 -43.00 -25.44 27.31
C ASP A 148 -42.94 -26.97 27.46
N VAL A 149 -42.23 -27.65 26.55
CA VAL A 149 -42.16 -29.11 26.53
C VAL A 149 -41.53 -29.66 27.81
N VAL A 150 -40.50 -29.00 28.33
CA VAL A 150 -39.80 -29.40 29.56
C VAL A 150 -40.72 -29.28 30.76
N THR A 151 -41.41 -28.14 30.87
CA THR A 151 -42.36 -27.86 31.95
C THR A 151 -43.51 -28.87 31.95
N VAL A 152 -44.09 -29.17 30.79
CA VAL A 152 -45.21 -30.13 30.66
C VAL A 152 -44.77 -31.54 31.05
N GLN A 153 -43.61 -32.00 30.57
CA GLN A 153 -43.06 -33.30 30.94
C GLN A 153 -42.78 -33.41 32.44
N ALA A 154 -42.21 -32.37 33.04
CA ALA A 154 -41.96 -32.32 34.47
C ALA A 154 -43.27 -32.28 35.28
N ALA A 155 -44.29 -31.56 34.81
CA ALA A 155 -45.60 -31.49 35.46
C ALA A 155 -46.29 -32.87 35.48
N GLU A 156 -46.27 -33.59 34.37
CA GLU A 156 -46.83 -34.94 34.26
C GLU A 156 -46.12 -35.94 35.19
N GLN A 157 -44.79 -35.83 35.34
CA GLN A 157 -44.01 -36.68 36.27
C GLN A 157 -44.37 -36.44 37.74
N VAL A 158 -44.72 -35.20 38.10
CA VAL A 158 -45.17 -34.83 39.46
C VAL A 158 -46.67 -35.10 39.66
N GLY A 159 -47.39 -35.51 38.60
CA GLY A 159 -48.82 -35.85 38.63
C GLY A 159 -49.77 -34.66 38.44
N LEU A 160 -49.28 -33.55 37.88
CA LEU A 160 -50.08 -32.42 37.44
C LEU A 160 -50.45 -32.59 35.97
N ARG A 161 -51.60 -32.04 35.56
CA ARG A 161 -51.98 -32.04 34.14
C ARG A 161 -51.22 -30.93 33.43
N GLY A 162 -50.49 -31.27 32.37
CA GLY A 162 -49.77 -30.30 31.55
C GLY A 162 -50.60 -29.86 30.33
N ILE A 163 -50.53 -28.57 29.99
CA ILE A 163 -50.96 -28.02 28.69
C ILE A 163 -49.77 -27.33 28.05
N LEU A 164 -49.39 -27.82 26.87
CA LEU A 164 -48.29 -27.25 26.11
C LEU A 164 -48.71 -25.95 25.45
N ILE A 165 -47.88 -24.91 25.60
CA ILE A 165 -48.00 -23.70 24.79
C ILE A 165 -47.52 -24.02 23.38
N THR A 166 -48.46 -24.13 22.44
CA THR A 166 -48.17 -24.43 21.03
C THR A 166 -48.02 -23.17 20.20
N SER A 167 -47.12 -23.18 19.22
CA SER A 167 -46.96 -22.10 18.26
C SER A 167 -47.97 -22.23 17.12
N GLY A 168 -48.61 -21.12 16.79
CA GLY A 168 -49.58 -20.99 15.73
C GLY A 168 -48.98 -20.92 14.33
N LYS A 169 -49.87 -20.82 13.34
CA LYS A 169 -49.45 -20.74 11.93
C LYS A 169 -48.74 -19.43 11.66
N GLU A 170 -49.16 -18.36 12.32
CA GLU A 170 -48.64 -17.02 12.28
C GLU A 170 -47.16 -16.99 12.67
N ALA A 171 -46.81 -17.60 13.82
CA ALA A 171 -45.44 -17.69 14.31
C ALA A 171 -44.52 -18.45 13.32
N VAL A 172 -45.03 -19.55 12.74
CA VAL A 172 -44.28 -20.35 11.76
C VAL A 172 -44.06 -19.56 10.46
N LEU A 173 -45.08 -18.86 9.96
CA LEU A 173 -44.96 -18.02 8.77
C LEU A 173 -43.96 -16.86 8.97
N THR A 174 -44.00 -16.21 10.14
CA THR A 174 -43.01 -15.19 10.49
C THR A 174 -41.60 -15.77 10.52
N ALA A 175 -41.41 -16.97 11.08
CA ALA A 175 -40.12 -17.63 11.07
C ALA A 175 -39.66 -18.02 9.65
N PHE A 176 -40.56 -18.35 8.73
CA PHE A 176 -40.20 -18.60 7.33
C PHE A 176 -39.71 -17.34 6.61
N GLU A 177 -40.40 -16.21 6.80
CA GLU A 177 -39.95 -14.93 6.24
C GLU A 177 -38.60 -14.50 6.83
N GLU A 178 -38.41 -14.66 8.14
CA GLU A 178 -37.14 -14.35 8.80
C GLU A 178 -36.02 -15.28 8.32
N ALA A 179 -36.31 -16.56 8.07
CA ALA A 179 -35.37 -17.51 7.47
C ALA A 179 -34.89 -17.08 6.08
N LYS A 180 -35.81 -16.61 5.22
CA LYS A 180 -35.44 -16.08 3.88
C LYS A 180 -34.53 -14.86 4.03
N ARG A 181 -34.87 -13.94 4.95
CA ARG A 181 -34.10 -12.71 5.19
C ARG A 181 -32.70 -13.01 5.71
N ILE A 182 -32.59 -13.84 6.75
CA ILE A 182 -31.31 -14.24 7.35
C ILE A 182 -30.44 -14.96 6.32
N TYR A 183 -31.00 -15.89 5.55
CA TYR A 183 -30.26 -16.59 4.50
C TYR A 183 -29.71 -15.63 3.44
N SER A 184 -30.53 -14.67 2.97
CA SER A 184 -30.10 -13.66 1.99
C SER A 184 -28.92 -12.83 2.51
N LEU A 185 -29.01 -12.36 3.75
CA LEU A 185 -27.94 -11.58 4.39
C LEU A 185 -26.67 -12.43 4.56
N PHE A 186 -26.81 -13.65 5.09
CA PHE A 186 -25.70 -14.57 5.32
C PHE A 186 -24.97 -14.92 4.01
N ASN A 187 -25.72 -15.23 2.94
CA ASN A 187 -25.15 -15.55 1.64
C ASN A 187 -24.48 -14.33 1.00
N LYS A 188 -25.04 -13.12 1.17
CA LYS A 188 -24.41 -11.88 0.69
C LYS A 188 -23.07 -11.64 1.37
N ILE A 189 -23.00 -11.82 2.70
CA ILE A 189 -21.76 -11.71 3.47
C ILE A 189 -20.77 -12.79 3.02
N LYS A 190 -21.19 -14.05 2.94
CA LYS A 190 -20.35 -15.17 2.49
C LYS A 190 -19.73 -14.93 1.11
N LYS A 191 -20.50 -14.41 0.15
CA LYS A 191 -19.99 -14.04 -1.19
C LYS A 191 -18.98 -12.90 -1.14
N GLN A 192 -19.26 -11.84 -0.37
CA GLN A 192 -18.33 -10.72 -0.21
C GLN A 192 -17.01 -11.17 0.43
N THR A 193 -17.08 -11.97 1.49
CA THR A 193 -15.90 -12.55 2.15
C THR A 193 -15.11 -13.44 1.18
N ALA A 194 -15.78 -14.28 0.39
CA ALA A 194 -15.12 -15.12 -0.61
C ALA A 194 -14.38 -14.29 -1.68
N HIS A 195 -14.92 -13.15 -2.11
CA HIS A 195 -14.22 -12.24 -3.02
C HIS A 195 -12.97 -11.62 -2.38
N ILE A 196 -13.04 -11.21 -1.11
CA ILE A 196 -11.91 -10.63 -0.38
C ILE A 196 -10.80 -11.67 -0.19
N ILE A 197 -11.16 -12.88 0.28
CA ILE A 197 -10.21 -13.99 0.42
C ILE A 197 -9.62 -14.35 -0.94
N GLY A 198 -10.44 -14.45 -1.99
CA GLY A 198 -9.98 -14.73 -3.35
C GLY A 198 -9.00 -13.68 -3.86
N ALA A 199 -9.26 -12.39 -3.61
CA ALA A 199 -8.35 -11.30 -3.93
C ALA A 199 -7.03 -11.42 -3.14
N PHE A 200 -7.10 -11.61 -1.83
CA PHE A 200 -5.92 -11.79 -0.97
C PHE A 200 -5.05 -12.96 -1.43
N GLN A 201 -5.66 -14.11 -1.72
CA GLN A 201 -4.97 -15.30 -2.21
C GLN A 201 -4.38 -15.10 -3.62
N SER A 202 -4.93 -14.22 -4.45
CA SER A 202 -4.47 -13.95 -5.81
C SER A 202 -3.49 -12.76 -5.93
N LEU A 203 -3.19 -12.07 -4.83
CA LEU A 203 -2.25 -10.96 -4.83
C LEU A 203 -0.86 -11.43 -5.29
N PRO A 204 -0.25 -10.82 -6.33
CA PRO A 204 1.02 -11.26 -6.91
C PRO A 204 2.24 -10.81 -6.08
N LEU A 205 2.11 -10.87 -4.76
CA LEU A 205 3.14 -10.51 -3.79
C LEU A 205 3.00 -11.43 -2.58
N PRO A 206 4.11 -11.94 -2.01
CA PRO A 206 4.06 -12.63 -0.72
C PRO A 206 3.53 -11.72 0.39
N VAL A 207 2.39 -12.09 0.98
CA VAL A 207 1.78 -11.37 2.11
C VAL A 207 1.45 -12.32 3.23
N VAL A 208 1.76 -11.87 4.45
CA VAL A 208 1.51 -12.57 5.70
C VAL A 208 0.92 -11.62 6.73
N ILE A 209 -0.05 -12.11 7.50
CA ILE A 209 -0.69 -11.43 8.60
C ILE A 209 -0.23 -12.08 9.89
N LEU A 210 0.29 -11.25 10.80
CA LEU A 210 0.86 -11.67 12.07
C LEU A 210 0.14 -11.00 13.24
N ASP A 211 0.18 -11.62 14.41
CA ASP A 211 -0.20 -10.96 15.66
C ASP A 211 0.94 -10.08 16.21
N LYS A 212 0.68 -9.38 17.33
CA LYS A 212 1.68 -8.54 18.02
C LYS A 212 2.89 -9.32 18.56
N ALA A 213 2.79 -10.62 18.74
CA ALA A 213 3.89 -11.48 19.18
C ALA A 213 4.66 -12.08 17.99
N GLY A 214 4.29 -11.72 16.75
CA GLY A 214 4.91 -12.23 15.54
C GLY A 214 4.42 -13.62 15.14
N ASN A 215 3.35 -14.13 15.76
CA ASN A 215 2.77 -15.42 15.39
C ASN A 215 1.95 -15.30 14.11
N HIS A 216 1.94 -16.38 13.34
CA HIS A 216 1.29 -16.45 12.06
C HIS A 216 -0.24 -16.58 12.19
N ILE A 217 -0.98 -15.62 11.62
CA ILE A 217 -2.45 -15.65 11.59
C ILE A 217 -2.96 -16.11 10.23
N GLU A 218 -2.48 -15.51 9.14
CA GLU A 218 -2.95 -15.83 7.79
C GLU A 218 -1.88 -15.51 6.73
N GLN A 219 -1.87 -16.23 5.60
CA GLN A 219 -0.97 -15.98 4.47
C GLN A 219 -1.67 -16.16 3.15
N ASN A 220 -1.15 -15.51 2.12
CA ASN A 220 -1.60 -15.74 0.76
C ASN A 220 -0.82 -16.85 0.04
N ARG A 221 -1.37 -17.31 -1.07
CA ARG A 221 -0.78 -18.33 -1.93
C ARG A 221 0.67 -18.03 -2.31
N PHE A 222 0.96 -16.80 -2.76
CA PHE A 222 2.29 -16.40 -3.19
C PHE A 222 3.33 -16.47 -2.05
N TYR A 223 2.96 -16.19 -0.80
CA TYR A 223 3.86 -16.38 0.33
C TYR A 223 4.31 -17.85 0.45
N THR A 224 3.37 -18.78 0.30
CA THR A 224 3.65 -20.23 0.37
C THR A 224 4.53 -20.71 -0.79
N GLU A 225 4.29 -20.19 -1.99
CA GLU A 225 5.00 -20.60 -3.22
C GLU A 225 6.42 -20.00 -3.30
N GLU A 226 6.59 -18.73 -2.92
CA GLU A 226 7.83 -17.96 -3.15
C GLU A 226 8.74 -17.85 -1.91
N ILE A 227 8.21 -18.08 -0.70
CA ILE A 227 8.98 -18.02 0.55
C ILE A 227 9.12 -19.44 1.13
N PRO A 228 10.14 -20.22 0.68
CA PRO A 228 10.24 -21.64 1.01
C PRO A 228 10.62 -21.94 2.48
N ASN A 229 10.92 -20.95 3.32
CA ASN A 229 11.22 -21.14 4.74
C ASN A 229 10.53 -20.07 5.62
N SER A 230 9.82 -20.49 6.67
CA SER A 230 9.22 -19.63 7.71
C SER A 230 10.24 -18.79 8.49
N GLN A 231 11.51 -19.19 8.44
CA GLN A 231 12.63 -18.56 9.16
C GLN A 231 12.84 -17.08 8.83
N LEU A 232 12.31 -16.58 7.70
CA LEU A 232 12.48 -15.18 7.31
C LEU A 232 11.74 -14.22 8.25
N ILE A 233 10.53 -14.59 8.69
CA ILE A 233 9.76 -13.83 9.69
C ILE A 233 10.28 -14.08 11.11
N GLU A 234 10.82 -15.27 11.36
CA GLU A 234 11.42 -15.63 12.65
C GLU A 234 12.79 -14.94 12.87
N SER A 235 13.35 -14.29 11.86
CA SER A 235 14.61 -13.55 11.99
C SER A 235 14.49 -12.38 12.99
N GLU A 236 15.56 -12.15 13.76
CA GLU A 236 15.61 -11.06 14.76
C GLU A 236 15.31 -9.69 14.14
N ALA A 237 15.75 -9.47 12.89
CA ALA A 237 15.50 -8.25 12.15
C ALA A 237 14.02 -8.04 11.79
N ALA A 238 13.30 -9.12 11.44
CA ALA A 238 11.87 -9.10 11.15
C ALA A 238 11.05 -8.89 12.43
N GLN A 239 11.38 -9.61 13.51
CA GLN A 239 10.71 -9.46 14.81
C GLN A 239 10.84 -8.04 15.35
N ALA A 240 12.04 -7.45 15.28
CA ALA A 240 12.24 -6.06 15.68
C ALA A 240 11.46 -5.04 14.81
N LEU A 241 11.20 -5.34 13.53
CA LEU A 241 10.33 -4.52 12.68
C LEU A 241 8.86 -4.64 13.11
N ILE A 242 8.38 -5.86 13.33
CA ILE A 242 7.01 -6.17 13.77
C ILE A 242 6.74 -5.49 15.12
N ASP A 243 7.65 -5.63 16.09
CA ASP A 243 7.56 -4.98 17.40
C ASP A 243 7.48 -3.45 17.31
N LYS A 244 8.29 -2.86 16.42
CA LYS A 244 8.32 -1.40 16.22
C LYS A 244 7.02 -0.91 15.61
N VAL A 245 6.49 -1.59 14.60
CA VAL A 245 5.20 -1.26 13.96
C VAL A 245 4.05 -1.47 14.95
N GLY A 246 4.07 -2.56 15.72
CA GLY A 246 3.07 -2.85 16.76
C GLY A 246 3.00 -1.78 17.85
N LYS A 247 4.14 -1.22 18.26
CA LYS A 247 4.22 -0.14 19.27
C LYS A 247 3.86 1.24 18.71
N LYS A 248 4.39 1.59 17.53
CA LYS A 248 4.22 2.94 16.95
C LYS A 248 2.95 3.10 16.13
N GLN A 249 2.32 2.00 15.71
CA GLN A 249 1.15 2.00 14.83
C GLN A 249 1.40 2.78 13.52
N THR A 250 2.62 2.65 12.97
CA THR A 250 3.05 3.30 11.73
C THR A 250 3.69 2.28 10.80
N THR A 251 3.50 2.43 9.49
CA THR A 251 4.16 1.59 8.48
C THR A 251 5.69 1.78 8.54
N ASP A 252 6.44 0.69 8.47
CA ASP A 252 7.90 0.71 8.46
C ASP A 252 8.47 -0.41 7.58
N TRP A 253 9.76 -0.31 7.24
CA TRP A 253 10.40 -1.12 6.22
C TRP A 253 11.77 -1.60 6.71
N ARG A 254 12.14 -2.81 6.32
CA ARG A 254 13.48 -3.34 6.62
C ARG A 254 13.96 -4.32 5.56
N THR A 255 15.26 -4.28 5.31
CA THR A 255 15.95 -5.25 4.46
C THR A 255 16.44 -6.40 5.32
N ILE A 256 16.23 -7.64 4.86
CA ILE A 256 16.64 -8.87 5.54
C ILE A 256 17.29 -9.80 4.51
N GLU A 257 18.39 -10.42 4.88
CA GLU A 257 19.07 -11.42 4.06
C GLU A 257 18.75 -12.81 4.60
N SER A 258 18.35 -13.72 3.71
CA SER A 258 18.08 -15.12 4.06
C SER A 258 18.45 -16.01 2.87
N ASN A 259 19.19 -17.09 3.13
CA ASN A 259 19.62 -18.05 2.11
C ASN A 259 20.32 -17.42 0.88
N GLY A 260 21.11 -16.36 1.09
CA GLY A 260 21.82 -15.65 0.01
C GLY A 260 20.92 -14.84 -0.92
N LYS A 261 19.68 -14.56 -0.49
CA LYS A 261 18.73 -13.64 -1.14
C LYS A 261 18.37 -12.51 -0.18
N THR A 262 18.26 -11.31 -0.71
CA THR A 262 17.84 -10.13 0.04
C THR A 262 16.34 -9.91 -0.15
N TYR A 263 15.65 -9.52 0.91
CA TYR A 263 14.22 -9.27 0.93
C TYR A 263 13.95 -7.93 1.60
N ILE A 264 13.05 -7.13 1.03
CA ILE A 264 12.49 -5.95 1.68
C ILE A 264 11.16 -6.37 2.30
N LEU A 265 11.08 -6.27 3.62
CA LEU A 265 9.87 -6.44 4.39
C LEU A 265 9.25 -5.07 4.61
N GLN A 266 7.99 -4.93 4.25
CA GLN A 266 7.16 -3.77 4.58
C GLN A 266 6.09 -4.23 5.57
N ALA A 267 6.16 -3.74 6.80
CA ALA A 267 5.19 -4.06 7.84
C ALA A 267 4.28 -2.85 8.11
N PHE A 268 2.99 -3.09 8.29
CA PHE A 268 1.98 -2.06 8.52
C PHE A 268 0.88 -2.58 9.46
N PRO A 269 0.28 -1.71 10.30
CA PRO A 269 -0.85 -2.09 11.12
C PRO A 269 -2.10 -2.31 10.25
N ILE A 270 -2.92 -3.31 10.58
CA ILE A 270 -4.21 -3.50 9.90
C ILE A 270 -5.25 -2.57 10.54
N GLU A 271 -5.79 -1.66 9.75
CA GLU A 271 -6.85 -0.75 10.19
C GLU A 271 -8.06 -1.55 10.71
N GLN A 272 -8.70 -1.06 11.78
CA GLN A 272 -9.78 -1.72 12.54
C GLN A 272 -9.36 -2.86 13.48
N ASN A 273 -8.13 -3.38 13.41
CA ASN A 273 -7.62 -4.30 14.43
C ASN A 273 -6.13 -4.06 14.73
N SER A 274 -5.86 -3.17 15.68
CA SER A 274 -4.50 -2.76 16.07
C SER A 274 -3.64 -3.88 16.67
N SER A 275 -4.19 -5.09 16.85
CA SER A 275 -3.46 -6.28 17.27
C SER A 275 -2.84 -7.08 16.12
N LEU A 276 -3.20 -6.76 14.87
CA LEU A 276 -2.71 -7.44 13.68
C LEU A 276 -1.76 -6.56 12.86
N ILE A 277 -0.74 -7.19 12.31
CA ILE A 277 0.29 -6.56 11.49
C ILE A 277 0.35 -7.30 10.15
N GLY A 278 0.09 -6.57 9.08
CA GLY A 278 0.31 -7.06 7.72
C GLY A 278 1.78 -6.86 7.33
N THR A 279 2.39 -7.89 6.77
CA THR A 279 3.76 -7.83 6.25
C THR A 279 3.76 -8.25 4.79
N VAL A 280 4.26 -7.38 3.91
CA VAL A 280 4.49 -7.66 2.49
C VAL A 280 5.98 -7.88 2.29
N ILE A 281 6.33 -8.97 1.61
CA ILE A 281 7.72 -9.34 1.39
C ILE A 281 8.04 -9.20 -0.09
N ARG A 282 9.02 -8.37 -0.41
CA ARG A 282 9.50 -8.16 -1.77
C ARG A 282 10.90 -8.75 -1.90
N PRO A 283 11.11 -9.79 -2.72
CA PRO A 283 12.46 -10.22 -3.04
C PRO A 283 13.19 -9.04 -3.71
N THR A 284 14.35 -8.72 -3.18
CA THR A 284 15.25 -7.70 -3.72
C THR A 284 16.46 -8.44 -4.26
N TYR A 285 16.57 -8.52 -5.57
CA TYR A 285 17.66 -9.26 -6.24
C TYR A 285 18.95 -8.43 -6.34
N LEU A 286 19.03 -7.32 -5.61
CA LEU A 286 20.19 -6.42 -5.56
C LEU A 286 20.80 -6.51 -4.17
N ASN A 287 22.04 -6.99 -4.08
CA ASN A 287 22.88 -6.86 -2.89
C ASN A 287 23.12 -5.36 -2.59
N GLU A 288 23.41 -4.97 -1.34
CA GLU A 288 23.71 -3.57 -0.97
C GLU A 288 24.78 -2.92 -1.86
N THR A 289 25.74 -3.71 -2.35
CA THR A 289 26.78 -3.31 -3.33
C THR A 289 26.22 -2.96 -4.71
N THR A 290 25.27 -3.74 -5.23
CA THR A 290 24.65 -3.52 -6.56
C THR A 290 23.63 -2.37 -6.60
N SER A 291 23.04 -2.00 -5.44
CA SER A 291 22.10 -0.87 -5.31
C SER A 291 22.71 0.50 -5.68
N HIS A 292 24.04 0.60 -5.63
CA HIS A 292 24.77 1.82 -5.96
C HIS A 292 24.97 2.02 -7.47
N ALA A 293 24.92 0.93 -8.24
CA ALA A 293 25.15 0.89 -9.68
C ALA A 293 23.87 0.70 -10.50
N ILE A 294 22.94 -0.13 -10.02
CA ILE A 294 21.64 -0.38 -10.66
C ILE A 294 20.51 0.04 -9.70
N ASN A 295 19.65 0.95 -10.16
CA ASN A 295 18.52 1.45 -9.38
C ASN A 295 17.21 1.21 -10.13
N VAL A 296 16.28 0.49 -9.49
CA VAL A 296 14.95 0.22 -10.04
C VAL A 296 13.95 1.19 -9.41
N LYS A 297 13.45 2.13 -10.22
CA LYS A 297 12.38 3.06 -9.84
C LYS A 297 11.03 2.47 -10.27
N SER A 298 10.31 1.83 -9.33
CA SER A 298 9.01 1.18 -9.60
C SER A 298 7.85 2.15 -9.81
N LYS A 299 7.94 3.37 -9.27
CA LYS A 299 7.02 4.48 -9.51
C LYS A 299 7.84 5.74 -9.80
N PRO A 300 8.33 5.92 -11.03
CA PRO A 300 9.14 7.07 -11.36
C PRO A 300 8.30 8.36 -11.18
N PRO A 301 8.84 9.39 -10.52
CA PRO A 301 8.13 10.64 -10.33
C PRO A 301 7.89 11.32 -11.69
N HIS A 302 6.70 11.89 -11.87
CA HIS A 302 6.46 12.79 -13.01
C HIS A 302 7.12 14.12 -12.74
N VAL A 303 8.19 14.41 -13.47
CA VAL A 303 8.88 15.70 -13.41
C VAL A 303 8.51 16.50 -14.66
N PRO A 304 7.73 17.59 -14.53
CA PRO A 304 7.33 18.38 -15.69
C PRO A 304 8.54 19.07 -16.33
N ILE A 305 8.50 19.20 -17.66
CA ILE A 305 9.47 20.03 -18.40
C ILE A 305 9.07 21.49 -18.22
N ILE A 306 9.91 22.22 -17.48
CA ILE A 306 9.74 23.64 -17.16
C ILE A 306 10.41 24.50 -18.24
N GLY A 307 9.77 25.62 -18.59
CA GLY A 307 10.27 26.59 -19.57
C GLY A 307 9.18 27.06 -20.52
N GLU A 308 9.27 28.30 -20.98
CA GLU A 308 8.30 28.90 -21.90
C GLU A 308 8.95 29.26 -23.24
N SER A 309 10.26 29.02 -23.38
CA SER A 309 10.99 29.26 -24.62
C SER A 309 10.49 28.36 -25.76
N THR A 310 10.70 28.82 -26.99
CA THR A 310 10.48 28.00 -28.20
C THR A 310 11.32 26.71 -28.16
N MET A 311 12.50 26.76 -27.54
CA MET A 311 13.34 25.58 -27.31
C MET A 311 12.68 24.58 -26.35
N ALA A 312 12.09 25.04 -25.24
CA ALA A 312 11.36 24.19 -24.31
C ALA A 312 10.14 23.54 -24.98
N GLU A 313 9.44 24.28 -25.83
CA GLU A 313 8.30 23.75 -26.58
C GLU A 313 8.73 22.69 -27.63
N ASN A 314 9.80 22.96 -28.38
CA ASN A 314 10.39 21.98 -29.29
C ASN A 314 10.85 20.72 -28.56
N LEU A 315 11.40 20.87 -27.34
CA LEU A 315 11.78 19.75 -26.48
C LEU A 315 10.56 18.92 -26.07
N ARG A 316 9.44 19.54 -25.67
CA ARG A 316 8.19 18.81 -25.35
C ARG A 316 7.66 18.02 -26.55
N ASN A 317 7.68 18.64 -27.74
CA ASN A 317 7.24 17.97 -28.97
C ASN A 317 8.17 16.80 -29.34
N SER A 318 9.48 16.96 -29.14
CA SER A 318 10.46 15.89 -29.33
C SER A 318 10.23 14.74 -28.35
N ILE A 319 9.99 15.05 -27.06
CA ILE A 319 9.69 14.05 -26.02
C ILE A 319 8.46 13.21 -26.40
N ARG A 320 7.36 13.85 -26.83
CA ARG A 320 6.13 13.14 -27.26
C ARG A 320 6.36 12.25 -28.47
N SER A 321 7.19 12.70 -29.41
CA SER A 321 7.51 11.94 -30.62
C SER A 321 8.39 10.74 -30.29
N TYR A 322 9.45 10.98 -29.53
CA TYR A 322 10.41 9.97 -29.09
C TYR A 322 9.81 8.93 -28.15
N ALA A 323 8.83 9.30 -27.32
CA ALA A 323 8.08 8.37 -26.50
C ALA A 323 7.36 7.30 -27.34
N LYS A 324 6.91 7.62 -28.56
CA LYS A 324 6.20 6.67 -29.43
C LYS A 324 7.12 5.74 -30.21
N MET A 325 8.35 6.19 -30.51
CA MET A 325 9.34 5.42 -31.26
C MET A 325 9.85 4.20 -30.47
N ALA A 326 10.18 3.11 -31.17
CA ALA A 326 10.77 1.91 -30.56
C ALA A 326 12.29 2.05 -30.36
N ASP A 327 12.91 2.94 -31.14
CA ASP A 327 14.35 3.18 -31.20
C ASP A 327 14.91 3.66 -29.85
N SER A 328 16.18 3.32 -29.65
CA SER A 328 17.02 3.78 -28.55
C SER A 328 17.34 5.25 -28.70
N ILE A 329 17.39 5.98 -27.58
CA ILE A 329 17.61 7.42 -27.59
C ILE A 329 18.88 7.76 -26.83
N TRP A 330 19.79 8.46 -27.48
CA TRP A 330 20.97 9.06 -26.86
C TRP A 330 20.73 10.53 -26.55
N ILE A 331 20.60 10.87 -25.27
CA ILE A 331 20.45 12.24 -24.79
C ILE A 331 21.80 12.75 -24.32
N TYR A 332 22.27 13.85 -24.89
CA TYR A 332 23.55 14.44 -24.53
C TYR A 332 23.46 15.94 -24.30
N GLY A 333 24.46 16.49 -23.62
CA GLY A 333 24.53 17.90 -23.26
C GLY A 333 25.25 18.07 -21.93
N GLU A 334 25.67 19.30 -21.61
CA GLU A 334 26.53 19.55 -20.45
C GLU A 334 25.95 19.06 -19.11
N GLU A 335 26.81 18.94 -18.10
CA GLU A 335 26.39 18.58 -16.75
C GLU A 335 25.33 19.56 -16.23
N GLY A 336 24.25 19.04 -15.63
CA GLY A 336 23.18 19.86 -15.07
C GLY A 336 22.16 20.41 -16.06
N THR A 337 22.20 20.01 -17.35
CA THR A 337 21.20 20.39 -18.38
C THR A 337 19.86 19.65 -18.30
N GLY A 338 19.70 18.73 -17.33
CA GLY A 338 18.42 18.04 -17.08
C GLY A 338 18.21 16.76 -17.90
N LYS A 339 19.28 16.13 -18.37
CA LYS A 339 19.24 14.89 -19.18
C LYS A 339 18.38 13.78 -18.55
N GLU A 340 18.56 13.53 -17.26
CA GLU A 340 17.76 12.52 -16.55
C GLU A 340 16.28 12.92 -16.45
N THR A 341 15.98 14.20 -16.24
CA THR A 341 14.60 14.72 -16.24
C THR A 341 13.92 14.49 -17.58
N VAL A 342 14.62 14.73 -18.69
CA VAL A 342 14.10 14.48 -20.04
C VAL A 342 13.87 12.98 -20.27
N ALA A 343 14.80 12.12 -19.84
CA ALA A 343 14.63 10.67 -19.91
C ALA A 343 13.39 10.19 -19.13
N GLN A 344 13.18 10.73 -17.93
CA GLN A 344 11.99 10.44 -17.10
C GLN A 344 10.70 10.95 -17.76
N ALA A 345 10.73 12.13 -18.40
CA ALA A 345 9.58 12.65 -19.13
C ALA A 345 9.21 11.79 -20.35
N ILE A 346 10.19 11.31 -21.12
CA ILE A 346 9.98 10.36 -22.23
C ILE A 346 9.36 9.05 -21.72
N HIS A 347 9.85 8.53 -20.60
CA HIS A 347 9.28 7.35 -19.97
C HIS A 347 7.82 7.59 -19.56
N PHE A 348 7.54 8.69 -18.87
CA PHE A 348 6.20 9.01 -18.39
C PHE A 348 5.20 9.19 -19.54
N GLU A 349 5.59 9.85 -20.63
CA GLU A 349 4.72 10.01 -21.82
C GLU A 349 4.40 8.67 -22.51
N ARG A 350 5.26 7.64 -22.36
CA ARG A 350 5.02 6.31 -22.92
C ARG A 350 4.27 5.37 -21.99
N TYR A 351 4.61 5.35 -20.70
CA TYR A 351 4.16 4.32 -19.75
C TYR A 351 3.47 4.88 -18.48
N GLY A 352 3.40 6.20 -18.31
CA GLY A 352 2.89 6.82 -17.09
C GLY A 352 3.68 6.39 -15.86
N GLN A 353 2.96 5.85 -14.86
CA GLN A 353 3.55 5.24 -13.66
C GLN A 353 3.35 3.71 -13.62
N GLU A 354 2.92 3.11 -14.73
CA GLU A 354 2.56 1.69 -14.81
C GLU A 354 3.78 0.79 -15.02
N ALA A 355 4.91 1.36 -15.46
CA ALA A 355 6.14 0.62 -15.74
C ALA A 355 7.36 1.18 -14.97
N PRO A 356 8.39 0.37 -14.71
CA PRO A 356 9.59 0.82 -14.00
C PRO A 356 10.59 1.54 -14.91
N ILE A 357 11.47 2.33 -14.29
CA ILE A 357 12.75 2.73 -14.88
C ILE A 357 13.87 1.94 -14.20
N ILE A 358 14.66 1.20 -14.97
CA ILE A 358 15.88 0.53 -14.51
C ILE A 358 17.05 1.44 -14.90
N ALA A 359 17.62 2.16 -13.94
CA ALA A 359 18.76 3.04 -14.15
C ALA A 359 20.07 2.31 -13.88
N ILE A 360 20.95 2.24 -14.87
CA ILE A 360 22.29 1.65 -14.78
C ILE A 360 23.33 2.76 -14.87
N LYS A 361 24.20 2.85 -13.87
CA LYS A 361 25.29 3.82 -13.80
C LYS A 361 26.59 3.20 -14.29
N GLY A 362 27.00 3.57 -15.49
CA GLY A 362 28.21 3.10 -16.16
C GLY A 362 29.50 3.36 -15.39
N ASP A 363 29.54 4.40 -14.54
CA ASP A 363 30.68 4.71 -13.68
C ASP A 363 30.82 3.79 -12.45
N ARG A 364 29.84 2.92 -12.19
CA ARG A 364 29.78 2.08 -10.99
C ARG A 364 29.45 0.62 -11.26
N VAL A 365 28.89 0.31 -12.43
CA VAL A 365 28.44 -1.04 -12.78
C VAL A 365 29.62 -1.93 -13.13
N THR A 366 29.59 -3.16 -12.60
CA THR A 366 30.58 -4.19 -12.85
C THR A 366 30.06 -5.24 -13.85
N GLU A 367 30.94 -6.11 -14.34
CA GLU A 367 30.54 -7.23 -15.22
C GLU A 367 29.57 -8.19 -14.52
N ASP A 368 29.78 -8.45 -13.23
CA ASP A 368 28.91 -9.33 -12.44
C ASP A 368 27.50 -8.75 -12.29
N ASP A 369 27.38 -7.42 -12.17
CA ASP A 369 26.09 -6.72 -12.11
C ASP A 369 25.30 -6.89 -13.41
N LEU A 370 25.97 -6.80 -14.56
CA LEU A 370 25.34 -6.98 -15.87
C LEU A 370 24.95 -8.45 -16.13
N ARG A 371 25.80 -9.41 -15.73
CA ARG A 371 25.48 -10.84 -15.82
C ARG A 371 24.30 -11.22 -14.95
N LEU A 372 24.15 -10.57 -13.79
CA LEU A 372 23.00 -10.76 -12.90
C LEU A 372 21.69 -10.33 -13.58
N LEU A 373 21.70 -9.22 -14.33
CA LEU A 373 20.54 -8.78 -15.11
C LEU A 373 20.18 -9.77 -16.23
N GLU A 374 21.17 -10.35 -16.89
CA GLU A 374 21.01 -11.32 -17.99
C GLU A 374 20.48 -12.68 -17.49
N THR A 375 21.06 -13.24 -16.42
CA THR A 375 20.74 -14.61 -15.96
C THR A 375 19.51 -14.74 -15.06
N LYS A 376 19.10 -13.68 -14.34
CA LYS A 376 18.09 -13.80 -13.25
C LYS A 376 16.72 -13.22 -13.54
N SER A 377 16.28 -13.17 -14.80
CA SER A 377 14.92 -12.79 -15.19
C SER A 377 14.44 -11.36 -14.85
N ALA A 378 15.26 -10.52 -14.22
CA ALA A 378 14.91 -9.11 -13.97
C ALA A 378 14.82 -8.31 -15.28
N TYR A 379 15.61 -8.67 -16.29
CA TYR A 379 15.56 -8.08 -17.63
C TYR A 379 14.52 -8.76 -18.54
N THR A 380 14.33 -10.08 -18.44
CA THR A 380 13.37 -10.82 -19.29
C THR A 380 11.92 -10.81 -18.79
N ASN A 381 11.67 -10.61 -17.48
CA ASN A 381 10.31 -10.34 -16.94
C ASN A 381 9.90 -8.87 -17.10
N PHE A 382 10.81 -8.00 -17.55
CA PHE A 382 10.57 -6.59 -17.82
C PHE A 382 9.93 -6.41 -19.20
N HIS A 383 8.69 -6.87 -19.36
CA HIS A 383 7.99 -6.77 -20.64
C HIS A 383 7.73 -5.33 -21.07
N LYS A 384 7.63 -4.38 -20.12
CA LYS A 384 7.35 -2.95 -20.37
C LYS A 384 8.18 -2.06 -19.44
N GLY A 385 8.76 -0.99 -19.98
CA GLY A 385 9.41 0.08 -19.21
C GLY A 385 10.62 0.70 -19.91
N THR A 386 11.47 1.40 -19.15
CA THR A 386 12.68 2.04 -19.67
C THR A 386 13.97 1.55 -18.99
N LEU A 387 14.95 1.18 -19.80
CA LEU A 387 16.35 1.03 -19.39
C LEU A 387 17.06 2.38 -19.56
N LEU A 388 17.45 3.00 -18.46
CA LEU A 388 18.16 4.28 -18.43
C LEU A 388 19.65 4.05 -18.17
N LEU A 389 20.50 4.31 -19.15
CA LEU A 389 21.93 4.12 -19.06
C LEU A 389 22.63 5.47 -18.84
N GLN A 390 23.37 5.61 -17.74
CA GLN A 390 24.07 6.84 -17.38
C GLN A 390 25.57 6.63 -17.50
N ASN A 391 26.33 7.58 -18.02
CA ASN A 391 27.80 7.52 -18.08
C ASN A 391 28.35 6.24 -18.75
N VAL A 392 27.69 5.76 -19.81
CA VAL A 392 28.09 4.52 -20.51
C VAL A 392 29.50 4.56 -21.07
N THR A 393 30.03 5.76 -21.28
CA THR A 393 31.39 6.01 -21.75
C THR A 393 32.46 5.61 -20.73
N ARG A 394 32.09 5.44 -19.46
CA ARG A 394 32.97 5.00 -18.37
C ARG A 394 32.94 3.50 -18.13
N LEU A 395 32.19 2.75 -18.94
CA LEU A 395 32.11 1.28 -18.83
C LEU A 395 33.43 0.63 -19.23
N ALA A 396 33.84 -0.40 -18.47
CA ALA A 396 34.93 -1.28 -18.88
C ALA A 396 34.58 -2.01 -20.20
N PRO A 397 35.55 -2.32 -21.08
CA PRO A 397 35.28 -2.92 -22.39
C PRO A 397 34.45 -4.20 -22.35
N ALA A 398 34.71 -5.09 -21.39
CA ALA A 398 33.96 -6.34 -21.23
C ALA A 398 32.50 -6.09 -20.76
N ALA A 399 32.26 -5.08 -19.93
CA ALA A 399 30.92 -4.64 -19.55
C ALA A 399 30.15 -4.06 -20.75
N GLN A 400 30.83 -3.37 -21.67
CA GLN A 400 30.22 -2.89 -22.91
C GLN A 400 29.72 -4.05 -23.78
N THR A 401 30.49 -5.14 -23.90
CA THR A 401 30.08 -6.34 -24.64
C THR A 401 28.83 -7.00 -24.06
N LEU A 402 28.76 -7.14 -22.72
CA LEU A 402 27.57 -7.67 -22.05
C LEU A 402 26.35 -6.77 -22.24
N LEU A 403 26.55 -5.46 -22.20
CA LEU A 403 25.47 -4.50 -22.40
C LEU A 403 24.89 -4.55 -23.83
N ILE A 404 25.74 -4.76 -24.85
CA ILE A 404 25.29 -4.99 -26.24
C ILE A 404 24.35 -6.21 -26.29
N GLN A 405 24.73 -7.32 -25.65
CA GLN A 405 23.91 -8.54 -25.62
C GLN A 405 22.57 -8.30 -24.93
N LEU A 406 22.59 -7.60 -23.80
CA LEU A 406 21.41 -7.25 -23.04
C LEU A 406 20.45 -6.39 -23.89
N ILE A 407 20.93 -5.30 -24.50
CA ILE A 407 20.09 -4.41 -25.35
C ILE A 407 19.48 -5.17 -26.54
N ARG A 408 20.20 -6.12 -27.14
CA ARG A 408 19.69 -6.94 -28.24
C ARG A 408 18.58 -7.90 -27.83
N GLN A 409 18.62 -8.38 -26.59
CA GLN A 409 17.61 -9.28 -26.04
C GLN A 409 16.46 -8.53 -25.37
N LYS A 410 16.38 -7.20 -25.53
CA LYS A 410 15.33 -6.39 -24.93
C LYS A 410 13.94 -6.82 -25.40
N PRO A 411 12.93 -6.85 -24.50
CA PRO A 411 11.53 -6.99 -24.91
C PRO A 411 11.12 -5.87 -25.88
N GLU A 412 10.23 -6.16 -26.83
CA GLU A 412 9.79 -5.18 -27.86
C GLU A 412 9.24 -3.88 -27.24
N ASP A 413 8.49 -4.02 -26.15
CA ASP A 413 7.88 -2.93 -25.40
C ASP A 413 8.83 -2.30 -24.36
N ALA A 414 10.12 -2.66 -24.34
CA ALA A 414 11.13 -2.00 -23.51
C ALA A 414 11.88 -0.93 -24.31
N LYS A 415 12.02 0.27 -23.71
CA LYS A 415 12.71 1.41 -24.33
C LYS A 415 14.10 1.59 -23.71
N VAL A 416 15.09 1.89 -24.53
CA VAL A 416 16.46 2.18 -24.06
C VAL A 416 16.73 3.67 -24.22
N ILE A 417 17.19 4.31 -23.14
CA ILE A 417 17.59 5.72 -23.14
C ILE A 417 18.98 5.80 -22.51
N SER A 418 19.91 6.44 -23.20
CA SER A 418 21.25 6.72 -22.70
C SER A 418 21.42 8.20 -22.44
N VAL A 419 22.14 8.54 -21.38
CA VAL A 419 22.51 9.93 -21.04
C VAL A 419 24.02 10.09 -20.94
N SER A 420 24.55 11.11 -21.60
CA SER A 420 25.99 11.45 -21.63
C SER A 420 26.22 12.95 -21.54
N ASP A 421 27.39 13.38 -21.07
CA ASP A 421 27.75 14.81 -21.04
C ASP A 421 28.15 15.34 -22.42
N PHE A 422 28.70 14.47 -23.27
CA PHE A 422 29.19 14.80 -24.60
C PHE A 422 28.70 13.78 -25.64
N ASP A 423 28.68 14.20 -26.90
CA ASP A 423 28.52 13.29 -28.04
C ASP A 423 29.89 12.62 -28.29
N GLU A 424 30.04 11.40 -27.76
CA GLU A 424 31.31 10.66 -27.83
C GLU A 424 31.35 9.84 -29.12
N THR A 425 32.33 10.14 -29.99
CA THR A 425 32.41 9.57 -31.35
C THR A 425 33.59 8.60 -31.57
N GLY A 426 34.10 7.94 -30.51
CA GLY A 426 34.68 6.60 -30.71
C GLY A 426 36.09 6.25 -30.21
N GLU A 427 36.64 6.89 -29.17
CA GLU A 427 37.88 6.38 -28.52
C GLU A 427 37.61 5.46 -27.32
N THR A 428 36.54 5.71 -26.57
CA THR A 428 36.22 5.05 -25.27
C THR A 428 35.05 4.07 -25.34
N LEU A 429 34.14 4.27 -26.28
CA LEU A 429 32.93 3.47 -26.46
C LEU A 429 33.05 2.57 -27.69
N ASN A 430 32.71 1.29 -27.54
CA ASN A 430 32.63 0.36 -28.65
C ASN A 430 31.62 0.88 -29.70
N ARG A 431 32.05 0.89 -30.96
CA ARG A 431 31.25 1.38 -32.10
C ARG A 431 29.88 0.70 -32.20
N GLU A 432 29.81 -0.60 -31.97
CA GLU A 432 28.56 -1.37 -32.01
C GLU A 432 27.59 -0.92 -30.89
N LEU A 433 28.11 -0.64 -29.69
CA LEU A 433 27.31 -0.12 -28.59
C LEU A 433 26.83 1.30 -28.88
N TYR A 434 27.67 2.16 -29.48
CA TYR A 434 27.26 3.50 -29.90
C TYR A 434 26.12 3.45 -30.91
N GLU A 435 26.26 2.64 -31.97
CA GLU A 435 25.25 2.50 -33.03
C GLU A 435 23.91 1.98 -32.48
N LEU A 436 23.94 1.09 -31.47
CA LEU A 436 22.72 0.61 -30.79
C LEU A 436 22.06 1.66 -29.89
N LEU A 437 22.84 2.52 -29.23
CA LEU A 437 22.31 3.48 -28.26
C LEU A 437 21.91 4.82 -28.90
N ALA A 438 22.57 5.19 -30.00
CA ALA A 438 22.41 6.46 -30.70
C ALA A 438 21.60 6.36 -32.01
N GLU A 439 20.63 5.44 -32.07
CA GLU A 439 19.67 5.34 -33.19
C GLU A 439 18.90 6.66 -33.39
N THR A 440 18.54 7.32 -32.28
CA THR A 440 18.04 8.69 -32.25
C THR A 440 18.84 9.51 -31.24
N THR A 441 19.26 10.73 -31.61
CA THR A 441 20.02 11.61 -30.72
C THR A 441 19.23 12.85 -30.31
N LEU A 442 19.36 13.27 -29.04
CA LEU A 442 18.76 14.49 -28.51
C LEU A 442 19.80 15.34 -27.77
N HIS A 443 20.11 16.51 -28.32
CA HIS A 443 21.00 17.48 -27.69
C HIS A 443 20.24 18.43 -26.77
N LEU A 444 20.61 18.49 -25.49
CA LEU A 444 20.11 19.47 -24.54
C LEU A 444 21.05 20.67 -24.44
N GLN A 445 20.52 21.84 -24.80
CA GLN A 445 21.27 23.09 -24.77
C GLN A 445 21.60 23.53 -23.34
N PRO A 446 22.79 24.12 -23.13
CA PRO A 446 23.18 24.70 -21.85
C PRO A 446 22.29 25.89 -21.50
N LEU A 447 22.17 26.17 -20.19
CA LEU A 447 21.28 27.19 -19.65
C LEU A 447 21.59 28.60 -20.18
N ARG A 448 22.86 28.89 -20.47
CA ARG A 448 23.30 30.16 -21.08
C ARG A 448 22.70 30.44 -22.47
N GLU A 449 22.27 29.41 -23.19
CA GLU A 449 21.63 29.54 -24.51
C GLU A 449 20.10 29.63 -24.41
N ARG A 450 19.54 29.31 -23.23
CA ARG A 450 18.10 29.37 -22.92
C ARG A 450 17.79 30.22 -21.69
N LYS A 451 18.39 31.42 -21.63
CA LYS A 451 18.25 32.38 -20.50
C LYS A 451 16.79 32.76 -20.19
N GLN A 452 15.89 32.67 -21.18
CA GLN A 452 14.46 32.94 -21.00
C GLN A 452 13.79 31.95 -20.04
N ASP A 453 14.26 30.72 -19.95
CA ASP A 453 13.66 29.69 -19.08
C ASP A 453 14.09 29.82 -17.60
N ILE A 454 15.12 30.64 -17.31
CA ILE A 454 15.64 30.83 -15.95
C ILE A 454 14.54 31.30 -14.99
N ALA A 455 13.64 32.18 -15.44
CA ALA A 455 12.52 32.66 -14.64
C ALA A 455 11.61 31.52 -14.16
N ALA A 456 11.19 30.67 -15.09
CA ALA A 456 10.34 29.52 -14.80
C ALA A 456 11.02 28.54 -13.84
N PHE A 457 12.32 28.27 -14.02
CA PHE A 457 13.09 27.42 -13.10
C PHE A 457 13.21 28.02 -11.70
N VAL A 458 13.47 29.32 -11.57
CA VAL A 458 13.56 30.00 -10.27
C VAL A 458 12.24 29.90 -9.51
N HIS A 459 11.12 30.20 -10.17
CA HIS A 459 9.80 30.07 -9.55
C HIS A 459 9.48 28.64 -9.13
N TYR A 460 9.80 27.67 -9.97
CA TYR A 460 9.61 26.25 -9.65
C TYR A 460 10.43 25.83 -8.42
N PHE A 461 11.72 26.21 -8.34
CA PHE A 461 12.57 25.85 -7.21
C PHE A 461 12.15 26.56 -5.91
N LEU A 462 11.73 27.83 -5.98
CA LEU A 462 11.21 28.53 -4.80
C LEU A 462 9.94 27.85 -4.26
N ALA A 463 9.02 27.43 -5.14
CA ALA A 463 7.83 26.68 -4.73
C ALA A 463 8.20 25.32 -4.10
N ASP A 464 9.15 24.58 -4.69
CA ASP A 464 9.68 23.32 -4.15
C ASP A 464 10.28 23.50 -2.74
N PHE A 465 11.06 24.55 -2.53
CA PHE A 465 11.67 24.84 -1.23
C PHE A 465 10.68 25.40 -0.20
N HIS A 466 9.69 26.18 -0.61
CA HIS A 466 8.60 26.60 0.27
C HIS A 466 7.86 25.37 0.82
N ALA A 467 7.47 24.44 -0.05
CA ALA A 467 6.73 23.24 0.35
C ALA A 467 7.55 22.28 1.23
N ASN A 468 8.83 22.07 0.90
CA ASN A 468 9.65 21.04 1.54
C ASN A 468 10.55 21.53 2.68
N GLN A 469 10.81 22.84 2.78
CA GLN A 469 11.79 23.41 3.72
C GLN A 469 11.22 24.58 4.55
N GLY A 470 9.94 24.93 4.38
CA GLY A 470 9.28 25.99 5.15
C GLY A 470 9.81 27.40 4.85
N SER A 471 10.39 27.60 3.67
CA SER A 471 10.88 28.93 3.23
C SER A 471 9.71 29.89 3.05
N GLU A 472 9.77 31.08 3.65
CA GLU A 472 8.76 32.15 3.50
C GLU A 472 8.95 32.99 2.22
N THR A 473 10.01 32.76 1.45
CA THR A 473 10.24 33.46 0.17
C THR A 473 9.20 33.07 -0.88
N LEU A 474 8.32 34.01 -1.24
CA LEU A 474 7.22 33.85 -2.21
C LEU A 474 7.64 34.14 -3.66
N GLY A 475 8.72 34.89 -3.88
CA GLY A 475 9.14 35.26 -5.23
C GLY A 475 10.48 35.97 -5.33
N ILE A 476 10.81 36.46 -6.53
CA ILE A 476 12.03 37.20 -6.84
C ILE A 476 11.66 38.53 -7.51
N LYS A 477 12.37 39.61 -7.16
CA LYS A 477 12.19 40.92 -7.81
C LYS A 477 12.73 40.90 -9.24
N THR A 478 12.17 41.71 -10.13
CA THR A 478 12.54 41.75 -11.55
C THR A 478 14.03 42.02 -11.76
N GLU A 479 14.60 42.99 -11.05
CA GLU A 479 16.02 43.36 -11.18
C GLU A 479 16.95 42.26 -10.64
N ALA A 480 16.49 41.46 -9.67
CA ALA A 480 17.20 40.32 -9.14
C ALA A 480 17.18 39.14 -10.14
N LEU A 481 16.05 38.94 -10.82
CA LEU A 481 15.91 37.93 -11.86
C LEU A 481 16.77 38.26 -13.09
N GLU A 482 16.83 39.52 -13.53
CA GLU A 482 17.69 39.96 -14.63
C GLU A 482 19.17 39.64 -14.36
N GLN A 483 19.64 39.79 -13.12
CA GLN A 483 21.00 39.44 -12.73
C GLN A 483 21.25 37.93 -12.83
N LEU A 484 20.28 37.10 -12.43
CA LEU A 484 20.38 35.65 -12.61
C LEU A 484 20.41 35.29 -14.10
N GLN A 485 19.67 36.01 -14.97
CA GLN A 485 19.67 35.78 -16.41
C GLN A 485 20.99 36.19 -17.09
N GLN A 486 21.67 37.21 -16.58
CA GLN A 486 22.95 37.67 -17.15
C GLN A 486 24.09 36.68 -16.89
N PHE A 487 24.05 35.95 -15.77
CA PHE A 487 25.06 34.95 -15.43
C PHE A 487 24.97 33.69 -16.32
N ASP A 488 26.11 33.10 -16.66
CA ASP A 488 26.15 32.01 -17.66
C ASP A 488 25.92 30.61 -17.08
N TRP A 489 25.96 30.45 -15.76
CA TRP A 489 25.69 29.18 -15.07
C TRP A 489 26.44 27.97 -15.66
N PRO A 490 27.79 27.88 -15.54
CA PRO A 490 28.56 26.75 -16.07
C PRO A 490 28.13 25.37 -15.55
N GLY A 491 27.49 25.29 -14.38
CA GLY A 491 26.88 24.05 -13.86
C GLY A 491 25.37 23.92 -14.16
N ASN A 492 24.87 24.70 -15.12
CA ASN A 492 23.50 24.70 -15.61
C ASN A 492 22.45 24.75 -14.48
N MET A 493 21.39 23.94 -14.56
CA MET A 493 20.30 24.00 -13.58
C MET A 493 20.67 23.45 -12.21
N ASN A 494 21.68 22.58 -12.11
CA ASN A 494 22.18 22.13 -10.80
C ASN A 494 22.76 23.33 -10.03
N GLN A 495 23.57 24.15 -10.69
CA GLN A 495 24.15 25.34 -10.10
C GLN A 495 23.07 26.41 -9.80
N LEU A 496 22.12 26.62 -10.72
CA LEU A 496 21.01 27.54 -10.50
C LEU A 496 20.16 27.10 -9.30
N LYS A 497 19.79 25.82 -9.20
CA LYS A 497 19.00 25.28 -8.08
C LYS A 497 19.69 25.50 -6.74
N GLN A 498 21.01 25.29 -6.68
CA GLN A 498 21.79 25.55 -5.46
C GLN A 498 21.81 27.05 -5.12
N ALA A 499 21.99 27.92 -6.10
CA ALA A 499 21.95 29.36 -5.88
C ALA A 499 20.58 29.82 -5.38
N VAL A 500 19.49 29.35 -5.98
CA VAL A 500 18.11 29.67 -5.54
C VAL A 500 17.83 29.16 -4.13
N ARG A 501 18.34 27.98 -3.76
CA ARG A 501 18.26 27.48 -2.37
C ARG A 501 18.97 28.41 -1.39
N GLU A 502 20.16 28.87 -1.74
CA GLU A 502 20.90 29.82 -0.90
C GLU A 502 20.20 31.18 -0.82
N LEU A 503 19.58 31.65 -1.92
CA LEU A 503 18.76 32.85 -1.94
C LEU A 503 17.56 32.72 -0.99
N SER A 504 16.84 31.60 -1.01
CA SER A 504 15.67 31.41 -0.16
C SER A 504 16.02 31.37 1.33
N VAL A 505 17.21 30.88 1.70
CA VAL A 505 17.69 30.88 3.09
C VAL A 505 18.19 32.25 3.54
N ARG A 506 18.81 33.03 2.65
CA ARG A 506 19.41 34.34 2.99
C ARG A 506 18.42 35.50 2.91
N THR A 507 17.25 35.30 2.33
CA THR A 507 16.23 36.34 2.17
C THR A 507 15.46 36.47 3.48
N THR A 508 15.44 37.68 4.06
CA THR A 508 14.74 37.98 5.33
C THR A 508 13.30 38.45 5.12
N GLY A 509 12.77 38.35 3.90
CA GLY A 509 11.42 38.77 3.53
C GLY A 509 10.80 37.90 2.44
N TYR A 510 9.63 38.30 1.95
CA TYR A 510 8.86 37.50 0.98
C TYR A 510 9.43 37.50 -0.45
N TYR A 511 10.30 38.45 -0.80
CA TYR A 511 10.87 38.56 -2.15
C TYR A 511 12.38 38.66 -2.11
N VAL A 512 13.06 37.94 -3.00
CA VAL A 512 14.52 38.01 -3.13
C VAL A 512 14.94 39.37 -3.70
N ASP A 513 15.81 40.07 -2.95
CA ASP A 513 16.38 41.36 -3.32
C ASP A 513 17.62 41.24 -4.25
N PRO A 514 17.85 42.22 -5.14
CA PRO A 514 19.00 42.20 -6.06
C PRO A 514 20.36 42.15 -5.35
N GLU A 515 20.48 42.77 -4.17
CA GLU A 515 21.75 42.79 -3.42
C GLU A 515 22.14 41.39 -2.89
N VAL A 516 21.16 40.56 -2.56
CA VAL A 516 21.40 39.17 -2.13
C VAL A 516 21.89 38.33 -3.30
N VAL A 517 21.32 38.54 -4.50
CA VAL A 517 21.75 37.90 -5.75
C VAL A 517 23.18 38.27 -6.11
N LYS A 518 23.54 39.56 -6.08
CA LYS A 518 24.92 40.02 -6.31
C LYS A 518 25.92 39.35 -5.37
N GLY A 519 25.58 39.22 -4.08
CA GLY A 519 26.43 38.54 -3.10
C GLY A 519 26.72 37.08 -3.46
N ILE A 520 25.71 36.34 -3.90
CA ILE A 520 25.85 34.93 -4.32
C ILE A 520 26.63 34.82 -5.63
N ILE A 521 26.34 35.66 -6.64
CA ILE A 521 27.08 35.64 -7.90
C ILE A 521 28.56 35.97 -7.64
N ASN A 522 28.86 37.03 -6.88
CA ASN A 522 30.24 37.44 -6.60
C ASN A 522 31.05 36.38 -5.84
N SER A 523 30.45 35.73 -4.84
CA SER A 523 31.11 34.62 -4.13
C SER A 523 31.40 33.43 -5.05
N ARG A 524 30.53 33.15 -6.02
CA ARG A 524 30.71 32.07 -7.01
C ARG A 524 31.74 32.43 -8.08
N THR A 525 31.74 33.67 -8.57
CA THR A 525 32.77 34.17 -9.50
C THR A 525 34.16 34.16 -8.86
N SER A 526 34.26 34.47 -7.57
CA SER A 526 35.52 34.40 -6.80
C SER A 526 36.04 32.96 -6.66
N TYR A 527 35.14 31.97 -6.53
CA TYR A 527 35.49 30.55 -6.49
C TYR A 527 35.91 30.00 -7.86
N VAL A 528 35.21 30.41 -8.93
CA VAL A 528 35.59 30.06 -10.31
C VAL A 528 36.94 30.67 -10.67
N ASN A 529 37.25 31.90 -10.24
CA ASN A 529 38.57 32.52 -10.45
C ASN A 529 39.67 31.93 -9.57
N ALA A 530 39.34 31.37 -8.40
CA ALA A 530 40.30 30.63 -7.57
C ALA A 530 40.60 29.22 -8.13
N ALA A 531 39.58 28.52 -8.64
CA ALA A 531 39.73 27.22 -9.32
C ALA A 531 40.33 27.35 -10.73
N ASN A 532 40.05 28.45 -11.44
CA ASN A 532 40.69 28.88 -12.68
C ASN A 532 41.83 29.87 -12.43
N SER A 533 42.54 29.81 -11.30
CA SER A 533 43.91 30.32 -11.32
C SER A 533 44.65 29.50 -12.37
N PRO A 534 45.18 30.07 -13.47
CA PRO A 534 45.89 29.25 -14.45
C PRO A 534 46.98 28.50 -13.71
N VAL A 535 46.85 27.16 -13.67
CA VAL A 535 47.95 26.27 -13.34
C VAL A 535 49.05 26.66 -14.30
N ILE A 536 50.21 27.08 -13.78
CA ILE A 536 51.38 27.33 -14.62
C ILE A 536 51.57 26.07 -15.45
N SER A 537 51.46 26.20 -16.78
CA SER A 537 51.56 25.05 -17.67
C SER A 537 52.94 24.41 -17.44
N ILE A 538 52.98 23.20 -16.90
CA ILE A 538 54.23 22.44 -16.69
C ILE A 538 54.66 21.80 -18.03
N LYS A 539 54.50 22.54 -19.13
CA LYS A 539 54.97 22.16 -20.47
C LYS A 539 55.97 23.22 -20.92
N GLY A 540 57.23 22.82 -21.11
CA GLY A 540 58.32 23.70 -21.52
C GLY A 540 59.59 23.45 -20.70
N THR A 541 60.63 24.26 -20.95
CA THR A 541 61.83 24.27 -20.12
C THR A 541 61.61 25.09 -18.85
N MET A 542 62.47 24.94 -17.84
CA MET A 542 62.38 25.73 -16.61
C MET A 542 62.44 27.25 -16.88
N ALA A 543 63.15 27.66 -17.93
CA ALA A 543 63.25 29.06 -18.33
C ALA A 543 61.91 29.62 -18.84
N ASP A 544 61.14 28.81 -19.58
CA ASP A 544 59.83 29.20 -20.10
C ASP A 544 58.82 29.38 -18.97
N MET A 545 58.84 28.45 -18.01
CA MET A 545 58.00 28.52 -16.81
C MET A 545 58.34 29.74 -15.95
N GLU A 546 59.63 30.04 -15.77
CA GLU A 546 60.06 31.24 -15.06
C GLU A 546 59.58 32.52 -15.76
N GLN A 547 59.73 32.61 -17.09
CA GLN A 547 59.27 33.78 -17.85
C GLN A 547 57.76 34.01 -17.72
N GLU A 548 56.97 32.95 -17.77
CA GLU A 548 55.52 33.03 -17.67
C GLU A 548 55.08 33.50 -16.28
N ILE A 549 55.74 33.00 -15.22
CA ILE A 549 55.55 33.48 -13.85
C ILE A 549 55.92 34.96 -13.73
N MET A 550 57.06 35.36 -14.30
CA MET A 550 57.53 36.76 -14.25
C MET A 550 56.57 37.72 -14.96
N LYS A 551 56.08 37.37 -16.16
CA LYS A 551 55.10 38.18 -16.90
C LYS A 551 53.79 38.32 -16.13
N ARG A 552 53.37 37.27 -15.44
CA ARG A 552 52.13 37.26 -14.66
C ARG A 552 52.23 38.13 -13.41
N VAL A 553 53.31 38.00 -12.62
CA VAL A 553 53.52 38.88 -11.46
C VAL A 553 53.67 40.34 -11.89
N LEU A 554 54.25 40.59 -13.07
CA LEU A 554 54.31 41.93 -13.64
C LEU A 554 52.92 42.49 -13.97
N ALA A 555 52.02 41.67 -14.54
CA ALA A 555 50.65 42.07 -14.87
C ALA A 555 49.81 42.31 -13.60
N GLU A 556 49.93 41.45 -12.58
CA GLU A 556 49.24 41.59 -11.29
C GLU A 556 49.64 42.87 -10.53
N GLU A 557 50.89 43.31 -10.69
CA GLU A 557 51.40 44.54 -10.07
C GLU A 557 51.21 45.80 -10.97
N GLY A 558 50.38 45.70 -12.01
CA GLY A 558 50.06 46.82 -12.90
C GLY A 558 51.26 47.29 -13.74
N MET A 559 52.07 46.35 -14.24
CA MET A 559 53.29 46.57 -15.02
C MET A 559 54.42 47.29 -14.26
N ASN A 560 54.33 47.38 -12.93
CA ASN A 560 55.35 48.01 -12.10
C ASN A 560 56.52 47.06 -11.79
N GLN A 561 57.59 47.15 -12.59
CA GLN A 561 58.78 46.30 -12.48
C GLN A 561 59.44 46.33 -11.09
N SER A 562 59.40 47.46 -10.36
CA SER A 562 60.02 47.55 -9.03
C SER A 562 59.23 46.77 -7.98
N LYS A 563 57.89 46.82 -8.03
CA LYS A 563 57.02 46.05 -7.12
C LYS A 563 57.04 44.57 -7.45
N ALA A 564 56.97 44.23 -8.74
CA ALA A 564 57.05 42.85 -9.21
C ALA A 564 58.39 42.18 -8.84
N ALA A 565 59.53 42.87 -9.04
CA ALA A 565 60.84 42.34 -8.66
C ALA A 565 60.96 42.09 -7.14
N LYS A 566 60.44 43.02 -6.33
CA LYS A 566 60.40 42.88 -4.87
C LYS A 566 59.54 41.68 -4.44
N ARG A 567 58.40 41.47 -5.08
CA ARG A 567 57.49 40.33 -4.82
C ARG A 567 58.08 38.98 -5.24
N LEU A 568 58.87 38.97 -6.32
CA LEU A 568 59.59 37.79 -6.80
C LEU A 568 60.90 37.51 -6.04
N GLY A 569 61.31 38.39 -5.12
CA GLY A 569 62.56 38.23 -4.36
C GLY A 569 63.84 38.41 -5.18
N ILE A 570 63.76 39.05 -6.37
CA ILE A 570 64.90 39.27 -7.26
C ILE A 570 65.16 40.77 -7.47
N ASN A 571 66.37 41.13 -7.87
CA ASN A 571 66.69 42.52 -8.17
C ASN A 571 66.01 42.98 -9.47
N ARG A 572 65.61 44.25 -9.56
CA ARG A 572 64.91 44.83 -10.73
C ARG A 572 65.69 44.64 -12.03
N SER A 573 67.01 44.75 -11.99
CA SER A 573 67.89 44.49 -13.14
C SER A 573 67.87 43.02 -13.60
N THR A 574 67.65 42.08 -12.68
CA THR A 574 67.56 40.64 -12.98
C THR A 574 66.23 40.29 -13.63
N LEU A 575 65.13 40.88 -13.15
CA LEU A 575 63.80 40.74 -13.76
C LEU A 575 63.80 41.26 -15.21
N TRP A 576 64.40 42.44 -15.46
CA TRP A 576 64.49 42.99 -16.81
C TRP A 576 65.32 42.11 -17.76
N ARG A 577 66.46 41.58 -17.29
CA ARG A 577 67.33 40.70 -18.10
C ARG A 577 66.66 39.38 -18.46
N LYS A 578 65.88 38.79 -17.54
CA LYS A 578 65.16 37.53 -17.77
C LYS A 578 63.85 37.68 -18.57
N LEU A 579 63.35 38.90 -18.75
CA LEU A 579 62.17 39.17 -19.60
C LEU A 579 62.53 39.47 -21.06
N ASN A 580 63.77 39.90 -21.33
CA ASN A 580 64.26 40.28 -22.66
C ASN A 580 65.17 39.24 -23.33
N HIS A 581 65.51 38.17 -22.61
CA HIS A 581 66.15 36.95 -23.10
C HIS A 581 65.25 35.79 -22.76
#